data_AF-A0A957H9S5-F1
#
_entry.id   AF-A0A957H9S5-F1
#
_cell.length_a   1.000
_cell.length_b   1.000
_cell.length_c   1.000
_cell.angle_alpha   90.00
_cell.angle_beta   90.00
_cell.angle_gamma   90.00
#
_symmetry.space_group_name_H-M   'P 1'
#
loop_
_entity.id
_entity.type
_entity.pdbx_description
1 polymer ?
#
loop_
_entity_poly.entity_id
_entity_poly.type
_entity_poly.pdbx_seq_one_letter_code
_entity_poly.pdbx_strand_id
1 'polypeptide(L)'
;MKKLVTHCEEYGRLSRRSFLSGSLVSASAFILGNAIVSLPSWLPRVSLADPHVGPRGDTLVVVFLRGGADGLNIIVPHGDDEYYRRRPTIGIPRPDQAGADGALDLDGFFGLHPTLAPLLEIYQAGDLGIVHATGSPDETRSHFEAQDLMERGASEGGDYSGWLARHLTSLDTGNGSALRAIGVGDMLPAALTGAISGTALKSIAEYHLEGRDERIGEMQALLAAFYNEKDDLLAAAANQTLASMEIMTSIDTGRPPAGRPYPQNDFGNAMQTVAHLLHADVGVEVATIDVGGWDTHVAQGSSEGQMANNIGQLGEGL
;
A
#
# COMPACT_ATOMS: atom_id res chain seq x y z
N MET A 1 -76.49 -16.40 -33.30
CA MET A 1 -75.28 -15.53 -33.23
C MET A 1 -75.14 -15.00 -31.81
N LYS A 2 -73.89 -14.91 -31.35
CA LYS A 2 -73.37 -14.42 -30.05
C LYS A 2 -73.39 -15.44 -28.89
N LYS A 3 -72.28 -16.20 -28.80
CA LYS A 3 -71.78 -16.80 -27.55
C LYS A 3 -71.38 -15.68 -26.59
N LEU A 4 -71.90 -15.70 -25.37
CA LEU A 4 -71.27 -15.01 -24.24
C LEU A 4 -70.00 -15.79 -23.86
N VAL A 5 -68.86 -15.12 -23.86
CA VAL A 5 -67.64 -15.61 -23.20
C VAL A 5 -67.52 -14.85 -21.90
N THR A 6 -67.70 -15.57 -20.80
CA THR A 6 -67.35 -15.18 -19.43
C THR A 6 -65.84 -14.96 -19.33
N HIS A 7 -65.41 -13.73 -19.04
CA HIS A 7 -64.04 -13.46 -18.59
C HIS A 7 -63.94 -13.74 -17.07
N CYS A 8 -62.91 -14.48 -16.65
CA CYS A 8 -62.61 -14.72 -15.24
C CYS A 8 -62.27 -13.41 -14.50
N GLU A 9 -62.87 -13.17 -13.33
CA GLU A 9 -62.60 -12.00 -12.46
C GLU A 9 -61.11 -11.86 -12.07
N GLU A 10 -60.35 -12.95 -12.08
CA GLU A 10 -58.91 -12.98 -11.77
C GLU A 10 -58.08 -12.07 -12.70
N TYR A 11 -58.47 -11.94 -13.96
CA TYR A 11 -57.79 -11.04 -14.92
C TYR A 11 -58.02 -9.56 -14.62
N GLY A 12 -59.05 -9.20 -13.86
CA GLY A 12 -59.27 -7.82 -13.39
C GLY A 12 -58.34 -7.41 -12.25
N ARG A 13 -57.83 -8.37 -11.47
CA ARG A 13 -56.91 -8.12 -10.34
C ARG A 13 -55.46 -7.95 -10.80
N LEU A 14 -55.09 -8.53 -11.94
CA LEU A 14 -53.75 -8.46 -12.55
C LEU A 14 -53.67 -7.43 -13.68
N SER A 15 -54.19 -6.22 -13.43
CA SER A 15 -54.04 -5.12 -14.41
C SER A 15 -52.70 -4.38 -14.21
N ARG A 16 -52.09 -3.93 -15.32
CA ARG A 16 -50.88 -3.07 -15.32
C ARG A 16 -50.99 -1.85 -14.39
N ARG A 17 -52.21 -1.32 -14.20
CA ARG A 17 -52.48 -0.20 -13.29
C ARG A 17 -52.43 -0.62 -11.82
N SER A 18 -52.93 -1.81 -11.48
CA SER A 18 -52.85 -2.39 -10.13
C SER A 18 -51.40 -2.67 -9.74
N PHE A 19 -50.58 -3.12 -10.70
CA PHE A 19 -49.13 -3.29 -10.50
C PHE A 19 -48.44 -1.95 -10.24
N LEU A 20 -48.64 -0.94 -11.10
CA LEU A 20 -47.98 0.37 -10.95
C LEU A 20 -48.45 1.15 -9.71
N SER A 21 -49.72 1.02 -9.31
CA SER A 21 -50.22 1.61 -8.06
C SER A 21 -49.72 0.87 -6.82
N GLY A 22 -49.50 -0.46 -6.90
CA GLY A 22 -48.83 -1.23 -5.85
C GLY A 22 -47.36 -0.86 -5.68
N SER A 23 -46.63 -0.61 -6.77
CA SER A 23 -45.20 -0.24 -6.74
C SER A 23 -44.92 1.11 -6.07
N LEU A 24 -45.87 2.04 -6.07
CA LEU A 24 -45.72 3.36 -5.43
C LEU A 24 -45.87 3.30 -3.91
N VAL A 25 -46.63 2.33 -3.39
CA VAL A 25 -46.76 2.11 -1.93
C VAL A 25 -45.48 1.49 -1.35
N SER A 26 -44.74 0.72 -2.16
CA SER A 26 -43.44 0.16 -1.77
C SER A 26 -42.31 1.21 -1.75
N ALA A 27 -42.43 2.29 -2.52
CA ALA A 27 -41.42 3.34 -2.58
C ALA A 27 -41.43 4.25 -1.32
N SER A 28 -42.54 4.32 -0.60
CA SER A 28 -42.68 5.15 0.61
C SER A 28 -42.02 4.53 1.85
N ALA A 29 -41.62 3.26 1.80
CA ALA A 29 -40.88 2.58 2.86
C ALA A 29 -39.35 2.74 2.77
N PHE A 30 -38.84 3.40 1.72
CA PHE A 30 -37.40 3.58 1.49
C PHE A 30 -36.83 4.88 2.06
N ILE A 31 -37.67 5.75 2.64
CA ILE A 31 -37.22 6.97 3.32
C ILE A 31 -37.28 6.74 4.82
N LEU A 32 -36.32 5.96 5.34
CA LEU A 32 -35.88 6.00 6.73
C LEU A 32 -34.63 5.13 6.84
N GLY A 33 -33.48 5.79 6.96
CA GLY A 33 -32.21 5.13 7.26
C GLY A 33 -32.34 4.23 8.50
N ASN A 34 -31.57 3.15 8.49
CA ASN A 34 -31.32 2.24 9.62
C ASN A 34 -32.49 1.42 10.18
N ALA A 35 -33.62 1.30 9.48
CA ALA A 35 -34.62 0.28 9.83
C ALA A 35 -34.38 -0.99 8.98
N ILE A 36 -33.79 -2.03 9.60
CA ILE A 36 -33.73 -3.38 9.02
C ILE A 36 -35.17 -3.87 8.85
N VAL A 37 -35.75 -3.66 7.67
CA VAL A 37 -36.97 -4.37 7.26
C VAL A 37 -36.59 -5.85 7.23
N SER A 38 -37.10 -6.59 8.19
CA SER A 38 -36.85 -8.02 8.35
C SER A 38 -37.51 -8.79 7.20
N LEU A 39 -36.85 -8.81 6.04
CA LEU A 39 -37.29 -9.61 4.92
C LEU A 39 -37.14 -11.11 5.25
N PRO A 40 -38.12 -11.94 4.86
CA PRO A 40 -38.02 -13.40 4.93
C PRO A 40 -36.67 -13.92 4.40
N SER A 41 -36.08 -14.91 5.06
CA SER A 41 -34.74 -15.45 4.74
C SER A 41 -34.60 -16.02 3.32
N TRP A 42 -35.70 -16.32 2.64
CA TRP A 42 -35.73 -16.82 1.25
C TRP A 42 -35.70 -15.72 0.20
N LEU A 43 -35.84 -14.45 0.58
CA LEU A 43 -35.70 -13.32 -0.33
C LEU A 43 -34.24 -12.88 -0.40
N PRO A 44 -33.69 -12.60 -1.61
CA PRO A 44 -32.36 -12.05 -1.73
C PRO A 44 -32.31 -10.70 -1.03
N ARG A 45 -31.43 -10.61 -0.02
CA ARG A 45 -31.09 -9.34 0.62
C ARG A 45 -30.21 -8.57 -0.34
N VAL A 46 -30.80 -7.62 -1.05
CA VAL A 46 -30.04 -6.67 -1.87
C VAL A 46 -29.59 -5.56 -0.93
N SER A 47 -28.32 -5.60 -0.54
CA SER A 47 -27.66 -4.45 0.07
C SER A 47 -27.12 -3.58 -1.06
N LEU A 48 -27.64 -2.37 -1.20
CA LEU A 48 -27.03 -1.33 -2.02
C LEU A 48 -26.03 -0.61 -1.11
N ALA A 49 -24.83 -1.18 -0.96
CA ALA A 49 -23.70 -0.43 -0.42
C ALA A 49 -23.12 0.39 -1.58
N ASP A 50 -22.72 1.63 -1.30
CA ASP A 50 -21.91 2.40 -2.24
C ASP A 50 -20.62 1.59 -2.49
N PRO A 51 -20.30 1.20 -3.75
CA PRO A 51 -19.08 0.44 -4.04
C PRO A 51 -17.81 1.22 -3.69
N HIS A 52 -17.92 2.53 -3.46
CA HIS A 52 -16.83 3.40 -3.04
C HIS A 52 -16.76 3.59 -1.53
N VAL A 53 -17.60 2.92 -0.73
CA VAL A 53 -17.54 3.00 0.74
C VAL A 53 -17.29 1.62 1.33
N GLY A 54 -16.27 1.50 2.16
CA GLY A 54 -15.88 0.22 2.76
C GLY A 54 -15.15 0.35 4.09
N PRO A 55 -14.94 -0.78 4.81
CA PRO A 55 -14.06 -0.77 5.97
C PRO A 55 -12.62 -0.46 5.55
N ARG A 56 -11.83 0.10 6.48
CA ARG A 56 -10.40 0.45 6.28
C ARG A 56 -9.53 -0.69 5.73
N GLY A 57 -9.84 -1.94 6.08
CA GLY A 57 -9.04 -3.10 5.69
C GLY A 57 -7.68 -3.16 6.39
N ASP A 58 -6.75 -3.94 5.83
CA ASP A 58 -5.38 -4.04 6.32
C ASP A 58 -4.51 -2.90 5.78
N THR A 59 -3.45 -2.54 6.53
CA THR A 59 -2.48 -1.54 6.07
C THR A 59 -1.50 -2.14 5.06
N LEU A 60 -1.28 -1.45 3.94
CA LEU A 60 -0.31 -1.84 2.92
C LEU A 60 1.02 -1.10 3.13
N VAL A 61 2.12 -1.86 3.30
CA VAL A 61 3.49 -1.33 3.29
C VAL A 61 4.15 -1.71 1.97
N VAL A 62 4.53 -0.72 1.17
CA VAL A 62 5.17 -0.90 -0.14
C VAL A 62 6.64 -0.51 -0.04
N VAL A 63 7.53 -1.49 -0.17
CA VAL A 63 8.97 -1.28 -0.22
C VAL A 63 9.41 -1.27 -1.69
N PHE A 64 9.89 -0.13 -2.18
CA PHE A 64 10.38 0.02 -3.55
C PHE A 64 11.91 -0.06 -3.58
N LEU A 65 12.44 -1.06 -4.27
CA LEU A 65 13.88 -1.25 -4.46
C LEU A 65 14.38 -0.38 -5.62
N ARG A 66 14.83 0.84 -5.32
CA ARG A 66 15.19 1.87 -6.30
C ARG A 66 16.48 1.52 -7.05
N GLY A 67 16.38 1.51 -8.37
CA GLY A 67 17.48 1.19 -9.30
C GLY A 67 17.18 -0.04 -10.16
N GLY A 68 18.12 -0.99 -10.18
CA GLY A 68 18.06 -2.21 -10.99
C GLY A 68 18.21 -3.48 -10.16
N ALA A 69 17.28 -3.74 -9.25
CA ALA A 69 17.33 -4.90 -8.37
C ALA A 69 17.39 -6.22 -9.18
N ASP A 70 18.40 -7.03 -8.91
CA ASP A 70 18.61 -8.30 -9.58
C ASP A 70 17.74 -9.40 -8.96
N GLY A 71 16.48 -9.46 -9.39
CA GLY A 71 15.51 -10.43 -8.89
C GLY A 71 15.97 -11.90 -8.98
N LEU A 72 16.86 -12.23 -9.92
CA LEU A 72 17.42 -13.57 -10.11
C LEU A 72 18.52 -13.93 -9.10
N ASN A 73 19.11 -12.94 -8.43
CA ASN A 73 19.98 -13.16 -7.28
C ASN A 73 19.26 -12.97 -5.94
N ILE A 74 18.09 -12.32 -5.92
CA ILE A 74 17.22 -12.26 -4.74
C ILE A 74 16.50 -13.61 -4.54
N ILE A 75 15.79 -14.06 -5.59
CA ILE A 75 15.14 -15.38 -5.65
C ILE A 75 15.80 -16.18 -6.77
N VAL A 76 16.72 -17.05 -6.36
CA VAL A 76 17.63 -17.82 -7.22
C VAL A 76 16.89 -19.00 -7.83
N PRO A 77 16.74 -19.10 -9.16
CA PRO A 77 16.24 -20.32 -9.81
C PRO A 77 17.35 -21.38 -9.85
N HIS A 78 17.77 -21.87 -8.69
CA HIS A 78 18.90 -22.80 -8.57
C HIS A 78 18.66 -24.11 -9.32
N GLY A 79 17.42 -24.52 -9.58
CA GLY A 79 17.09 -25.65 -10.43
C GLY A 79 17.41 -25.47 -11.92
N ASP A 80 17.67 -24.24 -12.40
CA ASP A 80 17.91 -23.93 -13.81
C ASP A 80 19.40 -23.84 -14.15
N ASP A 81 19.92 -24.79 -14.94
CA ASP A 81 21.30 -24.76 -15.45
C ASP A 81 21.61 -23.53 -16.32
N GLU A 82 20.61 -22.92 -16.95
CA GLU A 82 20.81 -21.73 -17.76
C GLU A 82 21.13 -20.49 -16.92
N TYR A 83 20.62 -20.40 -15.69
CA TYR A 83 21.01 -19.35 -14.75
C TYR A 83 22.53 -19.36 -14.54
N TYR A 84 23.11 -20.53 -14.27
CA TYR A 84 24.56 -20.68 -14.05
C TYR A 84 25.38 -20.43 -15.32
N ARG A 85 24.93 -20.93 -16.47
CA ARG A 85 25.61 -20.69 -17.76
C ARG A 85 25.63 -19.20 -18.14
N ARG A 86 24.57 -18.45 -17.82
CA ARG A 86 24.47 -17.01 -18.12
C ARG A 86 25.11 -16.11 -17.06
N ARG A 87 25.36 -16.63 -15.85
CA ARG A 87 25.88 -15.85 -14.71
C ARG A 87 27.14 -16.48 -14.10
N PRO A 88 28.20 -16.75 -14.89
CA PRO A 88 29.36 -17.49 -14.40
C PRO A 88 30.13 -16.79 -13.27
N THR A 89 29.98 -15.47 -13.10
CA THR A 89 30.70 -14.67 -12.10
C THR A 89 29.83 -14.15 -10.96
N ILE A 90 28.51 -14.08 -11.16
CA ILE A 90 27.57 -13.47 -10.20
C ILE A 90 26.48 -14.44 -9.73
N GLY A 91 26.40 -15.64 -10.31
CA GLY A 91 25.41 -16.63 -9.91
C GLY A 91 25.60 -17.06 -8.47
N ILE A 92 24.50 -17.21 -7.74
CA ILE A 92 24.50 -17.72 -6.37
C ILE A 92 24.66 -19.25 -6.43
N PRO A 93 25.62 -19.85 -5.71
CA PRO A 93 25.84 -21.29 -5.70
C PRO A 93 24.58 -22.08 -5.33
N ARG A 94 24.47 -23.31 -5.84
CA ARG A 94 23.37 -24.22 -5.47
C ARG A 94 23.42 -24.51 -3.95
N PRO A 95 22.28 -24.88 -3.33
CA PRO A 95 22.20 -25.11 -1.88
C PRO A 95 23.25 -26.09 -1.33
N ASP A 96 23.62 -27.10 -2.11
CA ASP A 96 24.56 -28.17 -1.73
C ASP A 96 26.02 -27.88 -2.10
N GLN A 97 26.32 -26.75 -2.74
CA GLN A 97 27.64 -26.49 -3.33
C GLN A 97 28.55 -25.57 -2.53
N ALA A 98 28.01 -24.72 -1.65
CA ALA A 98 28.80 -23.67 -0.98
C ALA A 98 28.45 -23.47 0.51
N GLY A 99 27.79 -24.44 1.15
CA GLY A 99 27.45 -24.33 2.58
C GLY A 99 26.60 -23.08 2.86
N ALA A 100 27.07 -22.21 3.75
CA ALA A 100 26.36 -20.99 4.13
C ALA A 100 26.24 -19.96 2.99
N ASP A 101 27.07 -20.07 1.95
CA ASP A 101 27.05 -19.18 0.79
C ASP A 101 26.14 -19.70 -0.33
N GLY A 102 25.53 -20.87 -0.17
CA GLY A 102 24.58 -21.42 -1.14
C GLY A 102 23.20 -20.77 -1.03
N ALA A 103 22.44 -20.82 -2.12
CA ALA A 103 21.02 -20.45 -2.09
C ALA A 103 20.27 -21.28 -1.03
N LEU A 104 19.31 -20.67 -0.34
CA LEU A 104 18.45 -21.35 0.63
C LEU A 104 17.28 -21.96 -0.13
N ASP A 105 17.24 -23.27 -0.24
CA ASP A 105 16.21 -23.97 -1.01
C ASP A 105 14.79 -23.70 -0.47
N LEU A 106 13.88 -23.31 -1.36
CA LEU A 106 12.48 -23.06 -1.04
C LEU A 106 11.59 -24.25 -1.42
N ASP A 107 11.76 -24.78 -2.63
CA ASP A 107 10.86 -25.77 -3.22
C ASP A 107 11.55 -26.82 -4.12
N GLY A 108 12.88 -26.89 -4.09
CA GLY A 108 13.69 -27.76 -4.94
C GLY A 108 14.03 -27.16 -6.31
N PHE A 109 13.52 -25.97 -6.65
CA PHE A 109 13.84 -25.26 -7.89
C PHE A 109 14.24 -23.81 -7.65
N PHE A 110 13.53 -23.09 -6.79
CA PHE A 110 13.84 -21.74 -6.35
C PHE A 110 14.48 -21.75 -4.97
N GLY A 111 15.28 -20.72 -4.71
CA GLY A 111 15.94 -20.51 -3.43
C GLY A 111 16.04 -19.03 -3.09
N LEU A 112 16.10 -18.69 -1.81
CA LEU A 112 16.46 -17.34 -1.39
C LEU A 112 17.97 -17.14 -1.53
N HIS A 113 18.40 -15.90 -1.76
CA HIS A 113 19.78 -15.51 -1.50
C HIS A 113 20.19 -15.90 -0.06
N PRO A 114 21.42 -16.36 0.21
CA PRO A 114 21.86 -16.76 1.56
C PRO A 114 21.64 -15.68 2.63
N THR A 115 21.83 -14.40 2.28
CA THR A 115 21.62 -13.28 3.21
C THR A 115 20.15 -12.97 3.51
N LEU A 116 19.19 -13.62 2.84
CA LEU A 116 17.75 -13.56 3.17
C LEU A 116 17.31 -14.67 4.14
N ALA A 117 18.25 -15.32 4.83
CA ALA A 117 17.94 -16.30 5.86
C ALA A 117 16.84 -15.86 6.87
N PRO A 118 16.75 -14.59 7.32
CA PRO A 118 15.68 -14.16 8.21
C PRO A 118 14.25 -14.36 7.65
N LEU A 119 14.08 -14.36 6.33
CA LEU A 119 12.77 -14.52 5.69
C LEU A 119 12.37 -15.98 5.46
N LEU A 120 13.30 -16.93 5.65
CA LEU A 120 13.04 -18.34 5.38
C LEU A 120 11.93 -18.90 6.28
N GLU A 121 11.91 -18.52 7.56
CA GLU A 121 10.86 -18.96 8.50
C GLU A 121 9.49 -18.39 8.12
N ILE A 122 9.43 -17.15 7.63
CA ILE A 122 8.20 -16.48 7.19
C ILE A 122 7.64 -17.17 5.94
N TYR A 123 8.52 -17.53 5.00
CA TYR A 123 8.15 -18.32 3.83
C TYR A 123 7.61 -19.70 4.22
N GLN A 124 8.30 -20.41 5.10
CA GLN A 124 7.90 -21.75 5.55
C GLN A 124 6.58 -21.72 6.34
N ALA A 125 6.26 -20.62 7.02
CA ALA A 125 4.98 -20.40 7.66
C ALA A 125 3.82 -20.14 6.67
N GLY A 126 4.13 -19.81 5.41
CA GLY A 126 3.15 -19.46 4.37
C GLY A 126 2.76 -17.98 4.36
N ASP A 127 3.47 -17.14 5.12
CA ASP A 127 3.19 -15.71 5.26
C ASP A 127 3.99 -14.84 4.27
N LEU A 128 4.91 -15.44 3.50
CA LEU A 128 5.64 -14.80 2.41
C LEU A 128 5.34 -15.47 1.06
N GLY A 129 4.82 -14.69 0.12
CA GLY A 129 4.61 -15.10 -1.27
C GLY A 129 5.59 -14.44 -2.23
N ILE A 130 6.10 -15.22 -3.19
CA ILE A 130 6.98 -14.73 -4.25
C ILE A 130 6.24 -14.88 -5.58
N VAL A 131 6.18 -13.81 -6.38
CA VAL A 131 5.55 -13.82 -7.69
C VAL A 131 6.61 -13.57 -8.75
N HIS A 132 6.80 -14.55 -9.63
CA HIS A 132 7.78 -14.50 -10.71
C HIS A 132 7.15 -14.06 -12.03
N ALA A 133 7.99 -13.70 -13.00
CA ALA A 133 7.59 -13.32 -14.35
C ALA A 133 6.58 -12.16 -14.41
N THR A 134 6.68 -11.26 -13.43
CA THR A 134 5.95 -9.98 -13.38
C THR A 134 6.90 -8.85 -13.70
N GLY A 135 6.45 -7.89 -14.50
CA GLY A 135 7.23 -6.71 -14.85
C GLY A 135 6.40 -5.72 -15.66
N SER A 136 6.98 -4.55 -15.91
CA SER A 136 6.38 -3.57 -16.80
C SER A 136 6.32 -4.12 -18.24
N PRO A 137 5.22 -3.91 -18.98
CA PRO A 137 5.19 -4.18 -20.42
C PRO A 137 6.02 -3.16 -21.23
N ASP A 138 6.52 -2.10 -20.57
CA ASP A 138 7.35 -1.08 -21.18
C ASP A 138 8.79 -1.59 -21.42
N GLU A 139 9.35 -1.24 -22.58
CA GLU A 139 10.68 -1.68 -23.02
C GLU A 139 11.79 -0.65 -22.73
N THR A 140 11.50 0.40 -21.95
CA THR A 140 12.49 1.42 -21.62
C THR A 140 13.71 0.82 -20.94
N ARG A 141 14.87 1.36 -21.30
CA ARG A 141 16.16 1.03 -20.69
C ARG A 141 16.58 2.06 -19.65
N SER A 142 15.72 3.03 -19.35
CA SER A 142 15.94 4.06 -18.34
C SER A 142 15.37 3.60 -17.01
N HIS A 143 16.23 3.45 -15.99
CA HIS A 143 15.76 3.18 -14.63
C HIS A 143 14.80 4.26 -14.13
N PHE A 144 15.04 5.53 -14.45
CA PHE A 144 14.15 6.62 -14.03
C PHE A 144 12.75 6.47 -14.61
N GLU A 145 12.66 6.18 -15.90
CA GLU A 145 11.38 6.02 -16.59
C GLU A 145 10.66 4.74 -16.18
N ALA A 146 11.38 3.62 -16.07
CA ALA A 146 10.80 2.35 -15.64
C ALA A 146 10.21 2.46 -14.22
N GLN A 147 10.93 3.07 -13.28
CA GLN A 147 10.46 3.24 -11.91
C GLN A 147 9.25 4.19 -11.84
N ASP A 148 9.30 5.31 -12.57
CA ASP A 148 8.18 6.25 -12.64
C ASP A 148 6.90 5.60 -13.21
N LEU A 149 7.03 4.79 -14.27
CA LEU A 149 5.90 4.04 -14.83
C LEU A 149 5.35 2.99 -13.85
N MET A 150 6.21 2.27 -13.12
CA MET A 150 5.81 1.33 -12.08
C MET A 150 5.05 2.02 -10.94
N GLU A 151 5.55 3.15 -10.48
CA GLU A 151 4.92 3.94 -9.41
C GLU A 151 3.60 4.58 -9.84
N ARG A 152 3.51 5.03 -11.10
CA ARG A 152 2.23 5.51 -11.65
C ARG A 152 1.27 4.37 -11.95
N GLY A 153 1.77 3.14 -12.09
CA GLY A 153 0.99 1.98 -12.55
C GLY A 153 0.36 2.27 -13.90
N ALA A 154 1.13 2.85 -14.82
CA ALA A 154 0.67 3.35 -16.11
C ALA A 154 1.68 3.02 -17.22
N SER A 155 1.23 3.04 -18.47
CA SER A 155 2.10 3.02 -19.65
C SER A 155 2.58 4.44 -20.00
N GLU A 156 3.52 4.54 -20.94
CA GLU A 156 3.91 5.83 -21.52
C GLU A 156 2.67 6.62 -21.98
N GLY A 157 2.63 7.92 -21.63
CA GLY A 157 1.48 8.80 -21.92
C GLY A 157 0.21 8.54 -21.10
N GLY A 158 0.24 7.64 -20.12
CA GLY A 158 -0.87 7.37 -19.21
C GLY A 158 -1.07 8.43 -18.12
N ASP A 159 -1.81 8.08 -17.08
CA ASP A 159 -2.11 8.96 -15.95
C ASP A 159 -0.82 9.48 -15.28
N TYR A 160 -0.86 10.73 -14.81
CA TYR A 160 0.24 11.38 -14.09
C TYR A 160 0.15 11.15 -12.57
N SER A 161 -0.99 10.66 -12.07
CA SER A 161 -1.17 10.28 -10.67
C SER A 161 -0.54 8.92 -10.36
N GLY A 162 -0.23 8.71 -9.08
CA GLY A 162 0.25 7.44 -8.57
C GLY A 162 -0.84 6.40 -8.42
N TRP A 163 -0.51 5.11 -8.58
CA TRP A 163 -1.53 4.06 -8.48
C TRP A 163 -2.08 3.92 -7.05
N LEU A 164 -1.27 4.14 -6.01
CA LEU A 164 -1.71 4.14 -4.62
C LEU A 164 -2.62 5.35 -4.33
N ALA A 165 -2.30 6.53 -4.88
CA ALA A 165 -3.16 7.70 -4.80
C ALA A 165 -4.55 7.43 -5.40
N ARG A 166 -4.60 6.79 -6.58
CA ARG A 166 -5.88 6.39 -7.21
C ARG A 166 -6.61 5.34 -6.37
N HIS A 167 -5.91 4.37 -5.79
CA HIS A 167 -6.50 3.39 -4.90
C HIS A 167 -7.18 4.04 -3.69
N LEU A 168 -6.47 4.92 -2.98
CA LEU A 168 -6.98 5.65 -1.82
C LEU A 168 -8.16 6.59 -2.15
N THR A 169 -8.21 7.07 -3.39
CA THR A 169 -9.32 7.90 -3.90
C THR A 169 -10.53 7.06 -4.30
N SER A 170 -10.30 5.82 -4.75
CA SER A 170 -11.36 4.93 -5.23
C SER A 170 -12.22 4.34 -4.11
N LEU A 171 -11.72 4.37 -2.88
CA LEU A 171 -12.36 3.82 -1.68
C LEU A 171 -12.34 4.84 -0.53
N ASP A 172 -13.54 5.28 -0.15
CA ASP A 172 -13.82 6.00 1.09
C ASP A 172 -13.95 5.02 2.24
N THR A 173 -12.97 5.07 3.13
CA THR A 173 -12.90 4.27 4.36
C THR A 173 -13.43 5.05 5.58
N GLY A 174 -13.86 6.29 5.39
CA GLY A 174 -14.16 7.26 6.46
C GLY A 174 -12.90 7.75 7.19
N ASN A 175 -11.71 7.44 6.68
CA ASN A 175 -10.45 7.79 7.31
C ASN A 175 -10.00 9.21 6.93
N GLY A 176 -10.18 10.14 7.87
CA GLY A 176 -9.74 11.53 7.74
C GLY A 176 -8.35 11.82 8.30
N SER A 177 -7.54 10.81 8.61
CA SER A 177 -6.21 11.03 9.17
C SER A 177 -5.29 11.76 8.19
N ALA A 178 -4.58 12.78 8.69
CA ALA A 178 -3.50 13.45 7.95
C ALA A 178 -2.33 12.50 7.61
N LEU A 179 -2.26 11.35 8.28
CA LEU A 179 -1.28 10.27 8.09
C LEU A 179 -1.89 9.04 7.39
N ARG A 180 -3.03 9.19 6.70
CA ARG A 180 -3.67 8.09 5.96
C ARG A 180 -2.72 7.45 4.95
N ALA A 181 -1.92 8.25 4.25
CA ALA A 181 -0.89 7.76 3.35
C ALA A 181 0.45 8.42 3.66
N ILE A 182 1.48 7.61 3.92
CA ILE A 182 2.80 8.09 4.27
C ILE A 182 3.84 7.62 3.25
N GLY A 183 4.74 8.53 2.87
CA GLY A 183 5.98 8.21 2.18
C GLY A 183 7.15 8.40 3.11
N VAL A 184 7.89 7.35 3.40
CA VAL A 184 9.07 7.42 4.26
C VAL A 184 10.28 7.84 3.43
N GLY A 185 10.72 9.08 3.62
CA GLY A 185 11.79 9.67 2.83
C GLY A 185 11.68 11.20 2.70
N ASP A 186 12.58 11.78 1.91
CA ASP A 186 12.63 13.24 1.65
C ASP A 186 11.44 13.76 0.85
N MET A 187 10.92 12.94 -0.05
CA MET A 187 9.90 13.32 -1.01
C MET A 187 8.78 12.30 -1.00
N LEU A 188 7.57 12.76 -1.33
CA LEU A 188 6.45 11.87 -1.53
C LEU A 188 6.71 11.02 -2.79
N PRO A 189 6.68 9.68 -2.70
CA PRO A 189 6.92 8.84 -3.87
C PRO A 189 5.85 9.06 -4.94
N ALA A 190 6.21 8.85 -6.22
CA ALA A 190 5.29 9.10 -7.33
C ALA A 190 4.02 8.24 -7.23
N ALA A 191 4.09 7.08 -6.56
CA ALA A 191 2.95 6.22 -6.29
C ALA A 191 1.86 6.88 -5.43
N LEU A 192 2.22 7.89 -4.62
CA LEU A 192 1.30 8.68 -3.79
C LEU A 192 0.99 10.06 -4.38
N THR A 193 1.54 10.42 -5.53
CA THR A 193 1.22 11.70 -6.20
C THR A 193 -0.25 11.77 -6.54
N GLY A 194 -0.92 12.83 -6.05
CA GLY A 194 -2.36 13.05 -6.21
C GLY A 194 -3.21 12.48 -5.07
N ALA A 195 -2.62 11.90 -4.02
CA ALA A 195 -3.36 11.43 -2.86
C ALA A 195 -3.90 12.61 -2.02
N ILE A 196 -5.14 12.48 -1.55
CA ILE A 196 -5.86 13.52 -0.78
C ILE A 196 -5.25 13.72 0.63
N SER A 197 -4.40 12.81 1.11
CA SER A 197 -3.72 12.89 2.41
C SER A 197 -2.34 12.22 2.39
N GLY A 198 -1.54 12.51 1.37
CA GLY A 198 -0.15 12.05 1.29
C GLY A 198 0.78 12.90 2.15
N THR A 199 1.52 12.29 3.07
CA THR A 199 2.52 12.95 3.92
C THR A 199 3.88 12.31 3.72
N ALA A 200 4.90 13.09 3.36
CA ALA A 200 6.29 12.63 3.39
C ALA A 200 6.90 12.85 4.78
N LEU A 201 7.54 11.85 5.35
CA LEU A 201 8.29 11.99 6.60
C LEU A 201 9.55 11.13 6.60
N LYS A 202 10.64 11.63 7.17
CA LYS A 202 11.85 10.81 7.39
C LYS A 202 11.90 10.18 8.77
N SER A 203 11.47 10.94 9.77
CA SER A 203 11.54 10.57 11.17
C SER A 203 10.41 11.26 11.92
N ILE A 204 9.76 10.52 12.83
CA ILE A 204 8.77 11.07 13.77
C ILE A 204 9.42 12.15 14.64
N ALA A 205 10.66 11.90 15.08
CA ALA A 205 11.40 12.79 15.96
C ALA A 205 11.84 14.09 15.28
N GLU A 206 12.02 14.07 13.96
CA GLU A 206 12.43 15.26 13.17
C GLU A 206 11.21 15.99 12.57
N TYR A 207 10.00 15.44 12.69
CA TYR A 207 8.78 16.03 12.15
C TYR A 207 8.21 17.10 13.11
N HIS A 208 8.97 18.18 13.30
CA HIS A 208 8.56 19.34 14.10
C HIS A 208 9.02 20.66 13.47
N LEU A 209 8.48 21.78 13.96
CA LEU A 209 8.98 23.09 13.58
C LEU A 209 10.28 23.35 14.32
N GLU A 210 11.32 23.77 13.60
CA GLU A 210 12.56 24.24 14.21
C GLU A 210 12.36 25.66 14.77
N GLY A 211 12.89 25.90 15.98
CA GLY A 211 12.72 27.19 16.64
C GLY A 211 13.12 27.15 18.11
N ARG A 212 12.79 28.23 18.84
CA ARG A 212 12.92 28.22 20.31
C ARG A 212 11.74 27.47 20.88
N ASP A 213 11.99 26.44 21.70
CA ASP A 213 10.96 25.56 22.28
C ASP A 213 9.78 26.34 22.89
N GLU A 214 10.06 27.42 23.64
CA GLU A 214 9.06 28.28 24.28
C GLU A 214 8.11 28.99 23.31
N ARG A 215 8.46 29.07 22.02
CA ARG A 215 7.74 29.83 20.98
C ARG A 215 7.13 28.95 19.91
N ILE A 216 7.41 27.65 19.90
CA ILE A 216 6.88 26.73 18.89
C ILE A 216 5.35 26.70 18.93
N GLY A 217 4.75 26.64 20.13
CA GLY A 217 3.29 26.67 20.28
C GLY A 217 2.65 27.98 19.78
N GLU A 218 3.29 29.12 20.04
CA GLU A 218 2.84 30.42 19.51
C GLU A 218 2.95 30.46 17.97
N MET A 219 4.02 29.91 17.40
CA MET A 219 4.24 29.85 15.96
C MET A 219 3.23 28.93 15.26
N GLN A 220 2.92 27.77 15.83
CA GLN A 220 1.86 26.88 15.33
C GLN A 220 0.50 27.59 15.34
N ALA A 221 0.15 28.26 16.44
CA ALA A 221 -1.11 28.99 16.55
C ALA A 221 -1.22 30.14 15.52
N LEU A 222 -0.12 30.86 15.26
CA LEU A 222 -0.06 31.91 14.24
C LEU A 222 -0.22 31.35 12.83
N LEU A 223 0.46 30.24 12.50
CA LEU A 223 0.32 29.58 11.21
C LEU A 223 -1.11 29.07 10.99
N ALA A 224 -1.70 28.42 12.00
CA ALA A 224 -3.09 27.97 11.96
C ALA A 224 -4.06 29.14 11.72
N ALA A 225 -3.88 30.25 12.43
CA ALA A 225 -4.70 31.45 12.24
C ALA A 225 -4.56 32.03 10.82
N PHE A 226 -3.34 32.11 10.31
CA PHE A 226 -3.06 32.68 8.98
C PHE A 226 -3.68 31.86 7.84
N TYR A 227 -3.62 30.53 7.94
CA TYR A 227 -4.13 29.64 6.90
C TYR A 227 -5.64 29.39 7.01
N ASN A 228 -6.24 29.48 8.20
CA ASN A 228 -7.70 29.38 8.36
C ASN A 228 -8.49 30.56 7.77
N GLU A 229 -7.83 31.68 7.45
CA GLU A 229 -8.49 32.82 6.79
C GLU A 229 -8.70 32.62 5.28
N LYS A 230 -8.11 31.57 4.68
CA LYS A 230 -8.19 31.29 3.24
C LYS A 230 -8.70 29.87 2.98
N ASP A 231 -9.56 29.73 1.99
CA ASP A 231 -10.05 28.42 1.52
C ASP A 231 -9.35 28.10 0.19
N ASP A 232 -8.05 27.79 0.27
CA ASP A 232 -7.20 27.45 -0.88
C ASP A 232 -6.34 26.21 -0.61
N LEU A 233 -5.69 25.69 -1.67
CA LEU A 233 -4.86 24.47 -1.58
C LEU A 233 -3.70 24.61 -0.59
N LEU A 234 -3.18 25.83 -0.40
CA LEU A 234 -2.09 26.07 0.53
C LEU A 234 -2.59 25.99 1.98
N ALA A 235 -3.78 26.51 2.25
CA ALA A 235 -4.44 26.37 3.55
C ALA A 235 -4.73 24.91 3.90
N ALA A 236 -5.22 24.11 2.93
CA ALA A 236 -5.43 22.68 3.12
C ALA A 236 -4.13 21.94 3.45
N ALA A 237 -3.05 22.19 2.71
CA ALA A 237 -1.74 21.59 2.96
C ALA A 237 -1.15 22.00 4.33
N ALA A 238 -1.32 23.27 4.72
CA ALA A 238 -0.87 23.77 6.02
C ALA A 238 -1.64 23.10 7.17
N ASN A 239 -2.97 23.01 7.07
CA ASN A 239 -3.81 22.35 8.07
C ASN A 239 -3.49 20.86 8.20
N GLN A 240 -3.25 20.16 7.08
CA GLN A 240 -2.79 18.78 7.10
C GLN A 240 -1.43 18.64 7.80
N THR A 241 -0.48 19.54 7.52
CA THR A 241 0.85 19.52 8.15
C THR A 241 0.74 19.70 9.67
N LEU A 242 -0.06 20.67 10.13
CA LEU A 242 -0.28 20.92 11.56
C LEU A 242 -0.95 19.73 12.25
N ALA A 243 -1.95 19.11 11.61
CA ALA A 243 -2.60 17.90 12.13
C ALA A 243 -1.61 16.73 12.21
N SER A 244 -0.77 16.52 11.20
CA SER A 244 0.29 15.52 11.22
C SER A 244 1.27 15.76 12.37
N MET A 245 1.70 17.00 12.59
CA MET A 245 2.60 17.34 13.71
C MET A 245 1.98 17.01 15.07
N GLU A 246 0.72 17.38 15.29
CA GLU A 246 0.00 17.08 16.53
C GLU A 246 -0.02 15.57 16.78
N ILE A 247 -0.36 14.78 15.76
CA ILE A 247 -0.35 13.32 15.84
C ILE A 247 1.07 12.80 16.18
N MET A 248 2.11 13.26 15.48
CA MET A 248 3.49 12.80 15.70
C MET A 248 3.97 13.02 17.15
N THR A 249 3.61 14.15 17.75
CA THR A 249 3.98 14.44 19.15
C THR A 249 3.35 13.48 20.18
N SER A 250 2.26 12.81 19.80
CA SER A 250 1.58 11.85 20.68
C SER A 250 2.18 10.44 20.64
N ILE A 251 3.10 10.16 19.72
CA ILE A 251 3.63 8.81 19.47
C ILE A 251 4.83 8.54 20.36
N ASP A 252 4.75 7.49 21.18
CA ASP A 252 5.88 7.01 21.98
C ASP A 252 6.89 6.27 21.09
N THR A 253 8.06 6.89 20.91
CA THR A 253 9.20 6.32 20.17
C THR A 253 10.26 5.71 21.08
N GLY A 254 10.06 5.72 22.40
CA GLY A 254 11.03 5.28 23.40
C GLY A 254 11.27 3.77 23.45
N ARG A 255 10.42 2.96 22.80
CA ARG A 255 10.57 1.50 22.70
C ARG A 255 10.21 0.99 21.30
N PRO A 256 11.05 0.13 20.69
CA PRO A 256 10.71 -0.47 19.41
C PRO A 256 9.40 -1.28 19.51
N PRO A 257 8.48 -1.13 18.55
CA PRO A 257 7.27 -1.95 18.46
C PRO A 257 7.64 -3.43 18.36
N ALA A 258 6.83 -4.30 18.97
CA ALA A 258 7.02 -5.76 19.00
C ALA A 258 8.34 -6.29 19.64
N GLY A 259 9.18 -5.43 20.23
CA GLY A 259 10.35 -5.86 21.03
C GLY A 259 11.52 -6.44 20.24
N ARG A 260 11.48 -6.41 18.89
CA ARG A 260 12.65 -6.69 18.05
C ARG A 260 13.35 -5.38 17.67
N PRO A 261 14.69 -5.30 17.79
CA PRO A 261 15.43 -4.15 17.28
C PRO A 261 15.44 -4.18 15.74
N TYR A 262 15.28 -3.01 15.11
CA TYR A 262 15.51 -2.83 13.69
C TYR A 262 17.00 -2.58 13.41
N PRO A 263 17.51 -3.00 12.23
CA PRO A 263 18.87 -2.68 11.81
C PRO A 263 19.14 -1.18 11.85
N GLN A 264 20.34 -0.79 12.26
CA GLN A 264 20.75 0.62 12.35
C GLN A 264 21.25 1.12 10.98
N ASN A 265 20.35 1.16 10.01
CA ASN A 265 20.54 1.69 8.67
C ASN A 265 19.25 2.41 8.20
N ASP A 266 19.31 3.10 7.06
CA ASP A 266 18.19 3.92 6.57
C ASP A 266 16.90 3.11 6.39
N PHE A 267 16.99 1.88 5.87
CA PHE A 267 15.83 1.01 5.69
C PHE A 267 15.24 0.53 7.02
N GLY A 268 16.08 0.08 7.96
CA GLY A 268 15.65 -0.33 9.29
C GLY A 268 15.01 0.81 10.08
N ASN A 269 15.55 2.03 9.97
CA ASN A 269 14.96 3.23 10.57
C ASN A 269 13.59 3.58 9.95
N ALA A 270 13.45 3.40 8.62
CA ALA A 270 12.19 3.60 7.93
C ALA A 270 11.14 2.57 8.37
N MET A 271 11.50 1.29 8.44
CA MET A 271 10.62 0.22 8.92
C MET A 271 10.22 0.42 10.39
N GLN A 272 11.16 0.85 11.24
CA GLN A 272 10.89 1.21 12.62
C GLN A 272 9.87 2.36 12.70
N THR A 273 10.06 3.40 11.89
CA THR A 273 9.14 4.54 11.80
C THR A 273 7.73 4.10 11.43
N VAL A 274 7.58 3.28 10.39
CA VAL A 274 6.28 2.71 10.00
C VAL A 274 5.69 1.90 11.16
N ALA A 275 6.48 1.05 11.81
CA ALA A 275 6.00 0.24 12.91
C ALA A 275 5.47 1.09 14.09
N HIS A 276 6.10 2.23 14.42
CA HIS A 276 5.59 3.14 15.45
C HIS A 276 4.24 3.76 15.05
N LEU A 277 4.09 4.17 13.79
CA LEU A 277 2.84 4.73 13.27
C LEU A 277 1.71 3.69 13.27
N LEU A 278 2.01 2.45 12.90
CA LEU A 278 1.04 1.35 12.96
C LEU A 278 0.66 1.01 14.41
N HIS A 279 1.63 0.95 15.32
CA HIS A 279 1.37 0.65 16.73
C HIS A 279 0.53 1.74 17.43
N ALA A 280 0.74 3.00 17.05
CA ALA A 280 -0.04 4.13 17.56
C ALA A 280 -1.45 4.25 16.95
N ASP A 281 -1.79 3.41 15.96
CA ASP A 281 -3.06 3.41 15.22
C ASP A 281 -3.52 4.81 14.75
N VAL A 282 -2.57 5.56 14.17
CA VAL A 282 -2.81 6.94 13.72
C VAL A 282 -3.54 7.04 12.38
N GLY A 283 -4.19 5.96 11.94
CA GLY A 283 -4.93 5.95 10.68
C GLY A 283 -4.14 5.62 9.42
N VAL A 284 -2.92 5.07 9.51
CA VAL A 284 -2.15 4.69 8.30
C VAL A 284 -2.83 3.56 7.51
N GLU A 285 -3.17 3.82 6.24
CA GLU A 285 -3.66 2.81 5.29
C GLU A 285 -2.58 2.36 4.32
N VAL A 286 -1.70 3.28 3.92
CA VAL A 286 -0.60 3.00 3.00
C VAL A 286 0.67 3.65 3.52
N ALA A 287 1.75 2.87 3.57
CA ALA A 287 3.09 3.36 3.80
C ALA A 287 3.99 2.97 2.63
N THR A 288 4.74 3.90 2.08
CA THR A 288 5.75 3.63 1.04
C THR A 288 7.14 3.89 1.58
N ILE A 289 8.09 3.03 1.24
CA ILE A 289 9.49 3.13 1.64
C ILE A 289 10.36 2.93 0.40
N ASP A 290 11.25 3.88 0.14
CA ASP A 290 12.22 3.78 -0.95
C ASP A 290 13.57 3.30 -0.42
N VAL A 291 14.09 2.22 -1.00
CA VAL A 291 15.41 1.66 -0.66
C VAL A 291 16.32 1.82 -1.86
N GLY A 292 17.36 2.65 -1.73
CA GLY A 292 18.32 2.92 -2.80
C GLY A 292 19.44 1.88 -2.94
N GLY A 293 20.27 2.04 -3.97
CA GLY A 293 21.54 1.31 -4.13
C GLY A 293 21.47 0.01 -4.91
N TRP A 294 20.31 -0.32 -5.51
CA TRP A 294 20.09 -1.59 -6.22
C TRP A 294 20.68 -1.62 -7.64
N ASP A 295 21.05 -0.47 -8.20
CA ASP A 295 21.75 -0.39 -9.48
C ASP A 295 23.27 -0.46 -9.28
N THR A 296 23.80 -1.68 -9.18
CA THR A 296 25.22 -1.89 -8.88
C THR A 296 26.14 -1.54 -10.06
N HIS A 297 25.65 -1.63 -11.32
CA HIS A 297 26.35 -1.49 -12.61
C HIS A 297 27.63 -2.34 -12.85
N VAL A 298 28.47 -2.50 -11.82
CA VAL A 298 29.76 -3.19 -11.81
C VAL A 298 29.94 -3.85 -10.44
N ALA A 299 30.77 -4.91 -10.39
CA ALA A 299 31.15 -5.56 -9.12
C ALA A 299 29.97 -5.95 -8.21
N GLN A 300 28.83 -6.34 -8.82
CA GLN A 300 27.60 -6.72 -8.11
C GLN A 300 27.86 -7.72 -6.97
N GLY A 301 28.73 -8.69 -7.24
CA GLY A 301 29.01 -9.82 -6.36
C GLY A 301 28.12 -11.03 -6.64
N SER A 302 28.31 -12.06 -5.81
CA SER A 302 27.49 -13.28 -5.75
C SER A 302 26.90 -13.33 -4.33
N SER A 303 27.18 -14.38 -3.56
CA SER A 303 26.77 -14.51 -2.15
C SER A 303 27.35 -13.44 -1.23
N GLU A 304 28.44 -12.80 -1.67
CA GLU A 304 29.06 -11.62 -1.06
C GLU A 304 29.16 -10.48 -2.07
N GLY A 305 29.27 -9.24 -1.58
CA GLY A 305 29.43 -8.03 -2.40
C GLY A 305 28.32 -7.01 -2.16
N GLN A 306 28.27 -5.98 -3.02
CA GLN A 306 27.31 -4.88 -2.84
C GLN A 306 25.86 -5.36 -2.88
N MET A 307 25.52 -6.24 -3.82
CA MET A 307 24.15 -6.78 -3.92
C MET A 307 23.80 -7.64 -2.70
N ALA A 308 24.70 -8.52 -2.27
CA ALA A 308 24.50 -9.35 -1.08
C ALA A 308 24.27 -8.51 0.18
N ASN A 309 24.99 -7.39 0.33
CA ASN A 309 24.81 -6.45 1.44
C ASN A 309 23.44 -5.77 1.40
N ASN A 310 23.00 -5.28 0.24
CA ASN A 310 21.67 -4.67 0.09
C ASN A 310 20.55 -5.68 0.38
N ILE A 311 20.70 -6.90 -0.14
CA ILE A 311 19.78 -8.01 0.10
C ILE A 311 19.74 -8.37 1.60
N GLY A 312 20.88 -8.39 2.27
CA GLY A 312 20.95 -8.64 3.71
C GLY A 312 20.23 -7.56 4.51
N GLN A 313 20.44 -6.27 4.19
CA GLN A 313 19.73 -5.17 4.83
C GLN A 313 18.21 -5.25 4.63
N LEU A 314 17.76 -5.65 3.44
CA LEU A 314 16.35 -5.90 3.15
C LEU A 314 15.80 -7.04 4.03
N GLY A 315 16.51 -8.17 4.09
CA GLY A 315 16.10 -9.33 4.87
C GLY A 315 16.07 -9.09 6.38
N GLU A 316 16.99 -8.29 6.90
CA GLU A 316 17.04 -7.94 8.34
C GLU A 316 15.99 -6.88 8.74
N GLY A 317 15.54 -6.04 7.80
CA GLY A 317 14.58 -4.96 8.05
C GLY A 317 13.11 -5.37 7.94
N LEU A 318 12.82 -6.45 7.21
CA LEU A 318 11.49 -7.06 7.05
C LEU A 318 11.18 -8.04 8.21
#